data_AF-A0A4P7C345-F1
#
_entry.id   AF-A0A4P7C345-F1
#
_cell.length_a   1.000
_cell.length_b   1.000
_cell.length_c   1.000
_cell.angle_alpha   90.00
_cell.angle_beta   90.00
_cell.angle_gamma   90.00
#
_symmetry.space_group_name_H-M   'P 1'
#
loop_
_entity.id
_entity.type
_entity.pdbx_description
1 polymer ?
#
loop_
_entity_poly.entity_id
_entity_poly.type
_entity_poly.pdbx_seq_one_letter_code
_entity_poly.pdbx_strand_id
1 'polypeptide(L)' 'MIRPEFVLRKLQLIADDLERLMRFRDETLESLTADDLKLAAVERILERIVMRAIDVNEHLIRDYH' A
#
# COMPACT_ATOMS: atom_id res chain seq x y z
N MET A 1 -0.68 -23.70 4.66
CA MET A 1 -2.15 -23.72 4.51
C MET A 1 -2.67 -22.29 4.51
N ILE A 2 -3.42 -21.93 3.47
CA ILE A 2 -3.87 -20.55 3.27
C ILE A 2 -4.67 -20.11 4.49
N ARG A 3 -4.28 -18.96 5.05
CA ARG A 3 -4.99 -18.24 6.11
C ARG A 3 -5.81 -17.08 5.51
N PRO A 4 -7.12 -17.25 5.26
CA PRO A 4 -7.93 -16.22 4.60
C PRO A 4 -8.01 -14.92 5.41
N GLU A 5 -8.01 -14.99 6.74
CA GLU A 5 -8.11 -13.83 7.62
C GLU A 5 -6.87 -12.94 7.51
N PHE A 6 -5.69 -13.54 7.30
CA PHE A 6 -4.45 -12.80 7.06
C PHE A 6 -4.55 -11.99 5.76
N VAL A 7 -5.01 -12.63 4.68
CA VAL A 7 -5.18 -12.01 3.37
C VAL A 7 -6.21 -10.88 3.45
N LEU A 8 -7.40 -11.15 4.00
CA LEU A 8 -8.47 -10.15 4.13
C LEU A 8 -8.03 -8.94 4.96
N ARG A 9 -7.32 -9.17 6.08
CA ARG A 9 -6.78 -8.07 6.89
C ARG A 9 -5.77 -7.22 6.12
N LYS A 10 -4.88 -7.84 5.35
CA LYS A 10 -3.90 -7.11 4.51
C LYS A 10 -4.59 -6.32 3.40
N LEU A 11 -5.61 -6.89 2.76
CA LEU A 11 -6.43 -6.19 1.76
C LEU A 11 -7.16 -4.98 2.35
N GLN A 12 -7.72 -5.10 3.55
CA GLN A 12 -8.33 -3.95 4.24
C GLN A 12 -7.30 -2.85 4.51
N LEU A 13 -6.11 -3.20 5.00
CA LEU A 13 -5.04 -2.21 5.24
C LEU A 13 -4.54 -1.55 3.95
N ILE A 14 -4.56 -2.26 2.82
CA ILE A 14 -4.28 -1.69 1.50
C ILE A 14 -5.39 -0.70 1.11
N ALA A 15 -6.66 -1.06 1.31
CA ALA A 15 -7.78 -0.17 1.03
C ALA A 15 -7.70 1.12 1.87
N ASP A 16 -7.40 1.01 3.16
CA ASP A 16 -7.25 2.17 4.05
C ASP A 16 -6.08 3.08 3.61
N ASP A 17 -4.97 2.52 3.14
CA ASP A 17 -3.84 3.30 2.64
C ASP A 17 -4.13 3.90 1.25
N LEU A 18 -4.91 3.23 0.39
CA LEU A 18 -5.40 3.81 -0.87
C LEU A 18 -6.34 4.99 -0.61
N GLU A 19 -7.21 4.92 0.39
CA GLU A 19 -8.06 6.06 0.80
C GLU A 19 -7.21 7.25 1.28
N ARG A 20 -6.11 6.99 1.99
CA ARG A 20 -5.16 8.06 2.36
C ARG A 20 -4.44 8.63 1.14
N LEU A 21 -4.06 7.78 0.18
CA LEU A 21 -3.42 8.21 -1.07
C LEU A 21 -4.34 9.12 -1.88
N MET A 22 -5.66 8.89 -1.84
CA MET A 22 -6.64 9.75 -2.52
C MET A 22 -6.59 11.21 -2.06
N ARG A 23 -6.01 11.53 -0.90
CA ARG A 23 -5.83 12.92 -0.46
C ARG A 23 -4.86 13.70 -1.35
N PHE A 24 -4.04 13.01 -2.12
CA PHE A 24 -3.03 13.58 -3.02
C PHE A 24 -3.41 13.43 -4.50
N ARG A 25 -4.65 13.03 -4.82
CA ARG A 25 -5.09 12.71 -6.19
C ARG A 25 -4.96 13.85 -7.21
N ASP A 26 -5.03 15.09 -6.74
CA ASP A 26 -5.02 16.29 -7.57
C ASP A 26 -3.65 17.03 -7.48
N GLU A 27 -2.68 16.46 -6.75
CA GLU A 27 -1.32 16.99 -6.67
C GLU A 27 -0.54 16.66 -7.95
N THR A 28 0.24 17.63 -8.46
CA THR A 28 1.22 17.36 -9.54
C THR A 28 2.54 16.86 -8.96
N LEU A 29 3.38 16.27 -9.81
CA LEU A 29 4.72 15.85 -9.40
C LEU A 29 5.57 17.03 -8.89
N GLU A 30 5.45 18.20 -9.52
CA GLU A 30 6.14 19.41 -9.09
C GLU A 30 5.66 19.87 -7.71
N SER A 31 4.35 19.81 -7.45
CA SER A 31 3.77 20.17 -6.15
C SER A 31 4.24 19.22 -5.03
N LEU A 32 4.34 17.92 -5.33
CA LEU A 32 4.83 16.92 -4.39
C LEU A 32 6.33 17.11 -4.10
N THR A 33 7.16 17.28 -5.14
CA THR A 33 8.62 17.40 -4.97
C THR A 33 9.06 18.76 -4.40
N ALA A 34 8.21 19.77 -4.42
CA ALA A 34 8.44 21.04 -3.75
C ALA A 34 8.18 21.01 -2.23
N ASP A 35 7.58 19.93 -1.70
CA ASP A 35 7.28 19.74 -0.28
C ASP A 35 7.75 18.35 0.18
N ASP A 36 8.93 18.30 0.79
CA ASP A 36 9.56 17.05 1.26
C ASP A 36 8.65 16.22 2.17
N LEU A 37 7.79 16.87 2.97
CA LEU A 37 6.88 16.16 3.87
C LEU A 37 5.74 15.49 3.10
N LYS A 38 5.17 16.19 2.09
CA LYS A 38 4.17 15.59 1.20
C LYS A 38 4.76 14.44 0.38
N LEU A 39 5.95 14.65 -0.19
CA LEU A 39 6.64 13.62 -0.97
C LEU A 39 6.87 12.36 -0.11
N ALA A 40 7.47 12.53 1.07
CA ALA A 40 7.72 11.43 1.99
C ALA A 40 6.42 10.72 2.42
N ALA A 41 5.33 11.47 2.62
CA ALA A 41 4.04 10.88 2.95
C ALA A 41 3.50 10.00 1.82
N VAL A 42 3.54 10.47 0.57
CA VAL A 42 3.09 9.72 -0.61
C VAL A 42 3.95 8.47 -0.82
N GLU A 43 5.28 8.62 -0.82
CA GLU A 43 6.23 7.50 -0.97
C GLU A 43 5.99 6.44 0.10
N ARG A 44 5.81 6.85 1.36
CA ARG A 44 5.58 5.92 2.47
C ARG A 44 4.22 5.22 2.38
N ILE A 45 3.18 5.88 1.84
CA ILE A 45 1.88 5.23 1.58
C ILE A 45 2.04 4.17 0.49
N LEU A 46 2.70 4.51 -0.63
CA LEU A 46 2.94 3.59 -1.74
C LEU A 46 3.76 2.37 -1.29
N GLU A 47 4.86 2.59 -0.56
CA GLU A 47 5.70 1.53 -0.01
C GLU A 47 4.87 0.56 0.84
N ARG A 48 4.03 1.07 1.76
CA ARG A 48 3.16 0.22 2.59
C ARG A 48 2.16 -0.58 1.78
N ILE A 49 1.60 -0.03 0.70
CA ILE A 49 0.67 -0.74 -0.18
C ILE A 49 1.41 -1.89 -0.88
N VAL A 50 2.56 -1.60 -1.51
CA VAL A 50 3.35 -2.59 -2.24
C VAL A 50 3.84 -3.71 -1.33
N MET A 51 4.40 -3.37 -0.16
CA MET A 51 4.90 -4.37 0.79
C MET A 51 3.78 -5.30 1.29
N ARG A 52 2.58 -4.77 1.55
CA ARG A 52 1.44 -5.63 1.94
C ARG A 52 0.94 -6.51 0.80
N ALA A 53 0.99 -6.03 -0.44
CA ALA A 53 0.67 -6.86 -1.60
C ALA A 53 1.69 -7.99 -1.78
N ILE A 54 2.97 -7.72 -1.57
CA ILE A 54 4.04 -8.73 -1.54
C ILE A 54 3.74 -9.76 -0.44
N ASP A 55 3.44 -9.33 0.79
CA ASP A 55 3.11 -10.24 1.89
C ASP A 55 1.94 -11.18 1.57
N VAL A 56 0.90 -10.65 0.90
CA VAL A 56 -0.25 -11.44 0.45
C VAL A 56 0.17 -12.46 -0.60
N ASN A 57 0.94 -12.03 -1.60
CA ASN A 57 1.41 -12.90 -2.67
C ASN A 57 2.31 -14.03 -2.13
N GLU A 58 3.26 -13.71 -1.26
CA GLU A 58 4.14 -14.70 -0.63
C GLU A 58 3.36 -15.73 0.17
N HIS A 59 2.34 -15.29 0.92
CA HIS A 59 1.48 -16.18 1.69
C HIS A 59 0.66 -17.12 0.79
N LEU A 60 0.11 -16.60 -0.31
CA LEU A 60 -0.66 -17.42 -1.27
C LEU A 60 0.23 -18.42 -2.03
N ILE A 61 1.41 -18.00 -2.48
CA ILE A 61 2.34 -18.85 -3.23
C ILE A 61 2.95 -19.95 -2.35
N ARG A 62 3.30 -19.64 -1.10
CA ARG A 62 3.88 -20.61 -0.16
C ARG A 62 2.98 -21.82 0.08
N ASP A 63 1.67 -21.62 -0.02
CA ASP A 63 0.67 -22.66 0.22
C ASP A 63 0.18 -23.33 -1.08
N TYR A 64 0.69 -22.91 -2.24
CA TYR A 64 0.42 -23.50 -3.55
C TYR A 64 1.39 -24.65 -3.91
N HIS A 65 2.51 -24.77 -3.19
CA HIS A 65 3.50 -25.84 -3.30
C HIS A 65 3.42 -26.81 -2.11
#